data_AF-A0A420AYG6-F1
#
_entry.id   AF-A0A420AYG6-F1
#
_cell.length_a   1.000
_cell.length_b   1.000
_cell.length_c   1.000
_cell.angle_alpha   90.00
_cell.angle_beta   90.00
_cell.angle_gamma   90.00
#
_symmetry.space_group_name_H-M   'P 1'
#
loop_
_entity.id
_entity.type
_entity.pdbx_description
1 polymer ?
#
loop_
_entity_poly.entity_id
_entity_poly.type
_entity_poly.pdbx_seq_one_letter_code
_entity_poly.pdbx_strand_id
1 'polypeptide(L)'
;MENNYQLSRIHNYIHGLMSREEMFQLEKEALEDPFLQDAIDGYRLQNGVDAKQLSLLQQRLSRRIENTIATRHAQYFTWQRLAIGAAAGVLFVVLLALLYFKHFNGKAERTTDVTLSEPENLVAIEPLLDGGDAAPVGGWKAFEQYLNNQVRDGGKGGEIIVNFTIGKDGLPDQIHAEGTPEQALVDEAIRLLQSGGKWQGTKGRLKITFPLKEMKNSAQSNIIKPPHCFGIEKK
;
A
#
# COMPACT_ATOMS: atom_id res chain seq x y z
N MET A 1 39.98 31.30 -19.33
CA MET A 1 40.27 31.50 -20.77
C MET A 1 41.64 32.18 -20.98
N GLU A 2 42.52 32.24 -19.98
CA GLU A 2 43.75 33.08 -20.01
C GLU A 2 45.00 32.41 -20.60
N ASN A 3 45.07 31.08 -20.68
CA ASN A 3 46.31 30.38 -21.07
C ASN A 3 46.76 30.62 -22.52
N ASN A 4 45.83 30.93 -23.44
CA ASN A 4 46.17 31.12 -24.85
C ASN A 4 46.86 32.48 -25.09
N TYR A 5 46.55 33.49 -24.28
CA TYR A 5 47.13 34.83 -24.35
C TYR A 5 48.61 34.83 -23.93
N GLN A 6 48.94 34.05 -22.90
CA GLN A 6 50.28 33.88 -22.35
C GLN A 6 51.27 33.34 -23.39
N LEU A 7 50.89 32.29 -24.13
CA LEU A 7 51.76 31.68 -25.14
C LEU A 7 52.03 32.61 -26.34
N SER A 8 51.00 33.29 -26.84
CA SER A 8 51.17 34.25 -27.95
C SER A 8 52.08 35.43 -27.57
N ARG A 9 52.05 35.85 -26.29
CA ARG A 9 52.88 36.94 -25.78
C ARG A 9 54.36 36.53 -25.74
N ILE A 10 54.67 35.35 -25.22
CA ILE A 10 56.04 34.79 -25.20
C ILE A 10 56.57 34.61 -26.62
N HIS A 11 55.74 34.10 -27.53
CA HIS A 11 56.07 33.95 -28.95
C HIS A 11 56.48 35.29 -29.58
N ASN A 12 55.63 36.30 -29.45
CA ASN A 12 55.87 37.62 -30.03
C ASN A 12 57.12 38.30 -29.42
N TYR A 13 57.37 38.12 -28.12
CA TYR A 13 58.56 38.61 -27.43
C TYR A 13 59.84 38.03 -28.03
N ILE A 14 59.91 36.71 -28.20
CA ILE A 14 61.11 36.02 -28.73
C ILE A 14 61.34 36.38 -30.20
N HIS A 15 60.26 36.59 -30.97
CA HIS A 15 60.34 37.03 -32.36
C HIS A 15 60.54 38.55 -32.52
N GLY A 16 60.62 39.32 -31.43
CA GLY A 16 60.83 40.78 -31.47
C GLY A 16 59.67 41.57 -32.08
N LEU A 17 58.45 41.02 -32.05
CA LEU A 17 57.24 41.63 -32.60
C LEU A 17 56.50 42.53 -31.61
N MET A 18 56.96 42.61 -30.35
CA MET A 18 56.34 43.41 -29.28
C MET A 18 56.98 44.80 -29.15
N SER A 19 56.23 45.77 -28.62
CA SER A 19 56.79 47.11 -28.34
C SER A 19 57.83 47.03 -27.22
N ARG A 20 58.71 48.04 -27.13
CA ARG A 20 59.72 48.10 -26.07
C ARG A 20 59.10 48.10 -24.67
N GLU A 21 57.98 48.79 -24.47
CA GLU A 21 57.27 48.80 -23.20
C GLU A 21 56.71 47.42 -22.86
N GLU A 22 56.12 46.72 -23.83
CA GLU A 22 55.52 45.41 -23.60
C GLU A 22 56.57 44.32 -23.32
N MET A 23 57.73 44.40 -23.97
CA MET A 23 58.88 43.53 -23.68
C MET A 23 59.39 43.76 -22.25
N PHE A 24 59.55 45.02 -21.85
CA PHE A 24 59.99 45.37 -20.50
C PHE A 24 58.99 44.90 -19.42
N GLN A 25 57.68 45.04 -19.66
CA GLN A 25 56.68 44.53 -18.73
C GLN A 25 56.75 43.00 -18.62
N LEU A 26 56.94 42.29 -19.73
CA LEU A 26 57.07 40.84 -19.71
C LEU A 26 58.35 40.39 -18.97
N GLU A 27 59.48 41.09 -19.17
CA GLU A 27 60.72 40.84 -18.43
C GLU A 27 60.55 41.10 -16.92
N LYS A 28 59.84 42.16 -16.55
CA LYS A 28 59.49 42.43 -15.14
C LYS A 28 58.60 41.33 -14.56
N GLU A 29 57.55 40.93 -15.28
CA GLU A 29 56.66 39.83 -14.88
C GLU A 29 57.45 38.52 -14.73
N ALA A 30 58.42 38.25 -15.60
CA ALA A 30 59.27 37.06 -15.50
C ALA A 30 60.20 37.08 -14.28
N LEU A 31 60.66 38.26 -13.81
CA LEU A 31 61.41 38.38 -12.56
C LEU A 31 60.54 38.08 -11.33
N GLU A 32 59.25 38.37 -11.42
CA GLU A 32 58.28 38.15 -10.34
C GLU A 32 57.72 36.71 -10.35
N ASP A 33 57.61 36.08 -11.53
CA ASP A 33 57.08 34.73 -11.72
C ASP A 33 58.16 33.74 -12.26
N PRO A 34 58.70 32.86 -11.40
CA PRO A 34 59.65 31.83 -11.80
C PRO A 34 59.13 30.89 -12.91
N PHE A 35 57.82 30.67 -13.00
CA PHE A 35 57.23 29.80 -14.03
C PHE A 35 57.22 30.47 -15.40
N LEU A 36 56.88 31.76 -15.46
CA LEU A 36 56.93 32.54 -16.71
C LEU A 36 58.36 32.62 -17.24
N GLN A 37 59.33 32.82 -16.35
CA GLN A 37 60.75 32.81 -16.72
C GLN A 37 61.18 31.47 -17.33
N ASP A 38 60.88 30.35 -16.65
CA ASP A 38 61.20 29.01 -17.16
C ASP A 38 60.48 28.70 -18.49
N ALA A 39 59.24 29.18 -18.66
CA ALA A 39 58.49 29.06 -19.90
C ALA A 39 59.14 29.84 -21.06
N ILE A 40 59.63 31.06 -20.81
CA ILE A 40 60.37 31.86 -21.80
C ILE A 40 61.68 31.16 -22.17
N ASP A 41 62.46 30.73 -21.18
CA ASP A 41 63.74 30.06 -21.41
C ASP A 41 63.56 28.73 -22.15
N GLY A 42 62.58 27.92 -21.75
CA GLY A 42 62.20 26.69 -22.44
C GLY A 42 61.75 26.93 -23.88
N TYR A 43 60.96 27.97 -24.13
CA TYR A 43 60.52 28.32 -25.49
C TYR A 43 61.68 28.80 -26.36
N ARG A 44 62.66 29.54 -25.80
CA ARG A 44 63.88 29.98 -26.52
C ARG A 44 64.77 28.81 -26.94
N LEU A 45 64.81 27.74 -26.16
CA LEU A 45 65.59 26.54 -26.46
C LEU A 45 64.98 25.70 -27.59
N GLN A 46 63.70 25.91 -27.89
CA GLN A 46 63.01 25.17 -28.94
C GLN A 46 63.09 25.95 -30.26
N ASN A 47 63.84 25.40 -31.24
CA ASN A 47 64.00 25.98 -32.58
C ASN A 47 62.69 25.92 -33.39
N GLY A 48 61.74 26.80 -33.06
CA GLY A 48 60.46 26.95 -33.74
C GLY A 48 59.53 25.76 -33.54
N VAL A 49 58.31 26.02 -33.09
CA VAL A 49 57.25 24.99 -33.13
C VAL A 49 56.81 24.87 -34.59
N ASP A 50 57.09 23.73 -35.24
CA ASP A 50 56.74 23.50 -36.65
C ASP A 50 55.22 23.65 -36.83
N ALA A 51 54.79 24.74 -37.47
CA ALA A 51 53.39 25.08 -37.70
C ALA A 51 52.63 23.94 -38.41
N LYS A 52 53.33 23.16 -39.23
CA LYS A 52 52.75 21.99 -39.90
C LYS A 52 52.39 20.90 -38.90
N GLN A 53 53.25 20.63 -37.91
CA GLN A 53 52.98 19.65 -36.86
C GLN A 53 51.83 20.10 -35.96
N LEU A 54 51.75 21.39 -35.64
CA LEU A 54 50.62 21.96 -34.88
C LEU A 54 49.28 21.77 -35.61
N SER A 55 49.23 22.05 -36.91
CA SER A 55 48.02 21.86 -37.71
C SER A 55 47.53 20.40 -37.70
N LEU A 56 48.46 19.45 -37.78
CA LEU A 56 48.17 18.02 -37.70
C LEU A 56 47.64 17.61 -36.32
N LEU A 57 48.22 18.16 -35.25
CA LEU A 57 47.79 17.90 -33.88
C LEU A 57 46.40 18.47 -33.61
N GLN A 58 46.13 19.70 -34.05
CA GLN A 58 44.81 20.32 -33.95
C GLN A 58 43.75 19.54 -34.75
N GLN A 59 44.12 19.02 -35.93
CA GLN A 59 43.25 18.15 -36.72
C GLN A 59 42.96 16.82 -36.01
N ARG A 60 43.95 16.23 -35.33
CA ARG A 60 43.74 15.00 -34.54
C ARG A 60 42.89 15.26 -33.30
N LEU A 61 43.09 16.40 -32.63
CA LEU A 61 42.34 16.79 -31.45
C LEU A 61 40.87 17.02 -31.80
N SER A 62 40.59 17.85 -32.82
CA SER A 62 39.23 18.10 -33.31
C SER A 62 38.53 16.80 -33.69
N ARG A 63 39.21 15.90 -34.41
CA ARG A 63 38.68 14.58 -34.76
C ARG A 63 38.33 13.71 -33.53
N ARG A 64 39.13 13.76 -32.46
CA ARG A 64 38.82 13.04 -31.21
C ARG A 64 37.66 13.68 -30.45
N ILE A 65 37.60 15.00 -30.42
CA ILE A 65 36.51 15.76 -29.78
C ILE A 65 35.20 15.44 -30.50
N GLU A 66 35.17 15.50 -31.82
CA GLU A 66 33.99 15.21 -32.64
C GLU A 66 33.50 13.77 -32.41
N ASN A 67 34.40 12.79 -32.42
CA ASN A 67 34.06 11.39 -32.12
C ASN A 67 33.50 11.21 -30.70
N THR A 68 34.01 11.95 -29.71
CA THR A 68 33.57 11.85 -28.31
C THR A 68 32.23 12.54 -28.08
N ILE A 69 32.00 13.66 -28.76
CA ILE A 69 30.74 14.40 -28.71
C ILE A 69 29.63 13.60 -29.41
N ALA A 70 29.91 13.01 -30.58
CA ALA A 70 28.96 12.21 -31.33
C ALA A 70 28.44 10.98 -30.55
N THR A 71 29.32 10.24 -29.87
CA THR A 71 28.91 9.09 -29.05
C THR A 71 28.07 9.51 -27.85
N ARG A 72 28.43 10.64 -27.21
CA ARG A 72 27.68 11.19 -26.08
C ARG A 72 26.27 11.60 -26.49
N HIS A 73 26.10 12.35 -27.59
CA HIS A 73 24.76 12.79 -28.04
C HIS A 73 23.87 11.62 -28.45
N ALA A 74 24.41 10.57 -29.07
CA ALA A 74 23.64 9.37 -29.42
C ALA A 74 23.14 8.61 -28.18
N GLN A 75 23.95 8.52 -27.12
CA GLN A 75 23.54 7.85 -25.87
C GLN A 75 22.48 8.65 -25.08
N TYR A 76 22.59 9.99 -25.01
CA TYR A 76 21.58 10.81 -24.33
C TYR A 76 20.23 10.82 -25.07
N PHE A 77 20.25 10.88 -26.41
CA PHE A 77 19.03 10.95 -27.21
C PHE A 77 18.22 9.64 -27.18
N THR A 78 18.90 8.50 -27.14
CA THR A 78 18.25 7.18 -27.08
C THR A 78 17.57 6.94 -25.73
N TRP A 79 18.14 7.46 -24.62
CA TRP A 79 17.56 7.29 -23.29
C TRP A 79 16.33 8.16 -23.04
N GLN A 80 16.28 9.37 -23.59
CA GLN A 80 15.08 10.23 -23.47
C GLN A 80 13.86 9.61 -24.17
N ARG A 81 14.03 9.04 -25.37
CA ARG A 81 12.93 8.41 -26.12
C ARG A 81 12.43 7.13 -25.43
N LEU A 82 13.33 6.37 -24.83
CA LEU A 82 12.99 5.16 -24.07
C LEU A 82 12.25 5.49 -22.77
N ALA A 83 12.66 6.55 -22.06
CA ALA A 83 12.00 7.01 -20.84
C ALA A 83 10.56 7.50 -21.09
N ILE A 84 10.32 8.24 -22.19
CA ILE A 84 8.98 8.71 -22.57
C ILE A 84 8.06 7.51 -22.91
N GLY A 85 8.57 6.51 -23.63
CA GLY A 85 7.82 5.30 -23.94
C GLY A 85 7.44 4.49 -22.70
N ALA A 86 8.35 4.34 -21.74
CA ALA A 86 8.09 3.65 -20.49
C ALA A 86 7.03 4.36 -19.64
N ALA A 87 7.12 5.68 -19.49
CA ALA A 87 6.15 6.47 -18.73
C ALA A 87 4.74 6.42 -19.36
N ALA A 88 4.63 6.55 -20.68
CA ALA A 88 3.37 6.42 -21.40
C ALA A 88 2.77 5.00 -21.27
N GLY A 89 3.61 3.96 -21.30
CA GLY A 89 3.20 2.57 -21.09
C GLY A 89 2.61 2.33 -19.71
N VAL A 90 3.24 2.83 -18.65
CA VAL A 90 2.73 2.71 -17.28
C VAL A 90 1.38 3.43 -17.14
N LEU A 91 1.23 4.64 -17.66
CA LEU A 91 -0.04 5.37 -17.63
C LEU A 91 -1.15 4.62 -18.38
N PHE A 92 -0.83 4.00 -19.51
CA PHE A 92 -1.80 3.21 -20.28
C PHE A 92 -2.25 1.96 -19.53
N VAL A 93 -1.33 1.22 -18.90
CA VAL A 93 -1.66 0.06 -18.07
C VAL A 93 -2.50 0.45 -16.86
N VAL A 94 -2.17 1.56 -16.19
CA VAL A 94 -2.96 2.08 -15.06
C VAL A 94 -4.38 2.47 -15.51
N LEU A 95 -4.52 3.15 -16.65
CA LEU A 95 -5.84 3.50 -17.20
C LEU A 95 -6.67 2.26 -17.54
N LEU A 96 -6.05 1.24 -18.17
CA LEU A 96 -6.72 -0.02 -18.47
C LEU A 96 -7.11 -0.77 -17.19
N ALA A 97 -6.24 -0.79 -16.17
CA ALA A 97 -6.54 -1.41 -14.89
C ALA A 97 -7.72 -0.71 -14.19
N LEU A 98 -7.75 0.63 -14.18
CA LEU A 98 -8.85 1.41 -13.61
C LEU A 98 -10.17 1.22 -14.39
N LEU A 99 -10.11 1.17 -15.72
CA LEU A 99 -11.27 0.88 -16.54
C LEU A 99 -11.79 -0.54 -16.33
N TYR A 100 -10.88 -1.51 -16.21
CA TYR A 100 -11.22 -2.90 -15.89
C TYR A 100 -11.89 -2.98 -14.51
N PHE A 101 -11.29 -2.39 -13.48
CA PHE A 101 -11.86 -2.34 -12.13
C PHE A 101 -13.25 -1.66 -12.13
N LYS A 102 -13.41 -0.55 -12.87
CA LYS A 102 -14.70 0.14 -12.99
C LYS A 102 -15.77 -0.71 -13.70
N HIS A 103 -15.38 -1.48 -14.72
CA HIS A 103 -16.31 -2.27 -15.52
C HIS A 103 -16.66 -3.62 -14.87
N PHE A 104 -15.69 -4.25 -14.20
CA PHE A 104 -15.84 -5.58 -13.58
C PHE A 104 -16.27 -5.55 -12.11
N ASN A 105 -16.10 -4.44 -11.37
CA ASN A 105 -16.63 -4.34 -10.00
C ASN A 105 -18.15 -4.11 -9.93
N GLY A 106 -18.90 -4.60 -10.92
CA GLY A 106 -20.36 -4.57 -10.93
C GLY A 106 -21.03 -5.44 -9.87
N LYS A 107 -20.28 -6.26 -9.11
CA LYS A 107 -20.78 -6.98 -7.93
C LYS A 107 -19.64 -7.14 -6.92
N ALA A 108 -19.36 -6.07 -6.16
CA ALA A 108 -18.69 -6.23 -4.88
C ALA A 108 -19.64 -7.02 -3.98
N GLU A 109 -19.41 -8.33 -3.91
CA GLU A 109 -19.95 -9.20 -2.89
C GLU A 109 -19.61 -8.56 -1.54
N ARG A 110 -20.65 -8.07 -0.87
CA ARG A 110 -20.55 -7.48 0.45
C ARG A 110 -20.23 -8.61 1.42
N THR A 111 -18.96 -8.99 1.54
CA THR A 111 -18.48 -9.62 2.76
C THR A 111 -18.49 -8.53 3.82
N THR A 112 -19.64 -8.40 4.48
CA THR A 112 -19.73 -7.74 5.77
C THR A 112 -18.77 -8.48 6.68
N ASP A 113 -17.55 -7.96 6.84
CA ASP A 113 -16.80 -8.21 8.06
C ASP A 113 -17.72 -7.67 9.17
N VAL A 114 -18.48 -8.58 9.76
CA VAL A 114 -19.29 -8.29 10.92
C VAL A 114 -18.26 -8.15 12.02
N THR A 115 -17.77 -6.93 12.22
CA THR A 115 -17.25 -6.57 13.54
C THR A 115 -18.38 -6.90 14.50
N LEU A 116 -18.23 -8.01 15.24
CA LEU A 116 -19.16 -8.42 16.30
C LEU A 116 -19.13 -7.32 17.36
N SER A 117 -19.92 -6.28 17.15
CA SER A 117 -20.56 -5.62 18.26
C SER A 117 -21.62 -6.61 18.71
N GLU A 118 -21.24 -7.49 19.64
CA GLU A 118 -22.11 -8.45 20.30
C GLU A 118 -23.39 -7.70 20.71
N PRO A 119 -24.54 -7.86 20.02
CA PRO A 119 -25.77 -7.52 20.68
C PRO A 119 -25.94 -8.59 21.76
N GLU A 120 -26.23 -8.17 22.99
CA GLU A 120 -26.64 -9.05 24.07
C GLU A 120 -27.96 -9.75 23.66
N ASN A 121 -27.88 -10.74 22.78
CA ASN A 121 -28.99 -11.57 22.35
C ASN A 121 -29.16 -12.64 23.43
N LEU A 122 -30.29 -12.59 24.13
CA LEU A 122 -30.58 -13.48 25.24
C LEU A 122 -30.77 -14.94 24.78
N VAL A 123 -31.09 -15.15 23.50
CA VAL A 123 -31.31 -16.47 22.89
C VAL A 123 -30.29 -16.67 21.77
N ALA A 124 -29.49 -17.74 21.87
CA ALA A 124 -28.53 -18.13 20.83
C ALA A 124 -29.11 -19.27 19.99
N ILE A 125 -28.92 -19.19 18.68
CA ILE A 125 -29.40 -20.17 17.71
C ILE A 125 -28.24 -20.60 16.84
N GLU A 126 -28.03 -21.90 16.74
CA GLU A 126 -26.99 -22.46 15.88
C GLU A 126 -27.65 -23.43 14.89
N PRO A 127 -27.70 -23.09 13.58
CA PRO A 127 -28.07 -24.07 12.57
C PRO A 127 -26.99 -25.15 12.52
N LEU A 128 -27.36 -26.40 12.78
CA LEU A 128 -26.41 -27.51 12.70
C LEU A 128 -26.17 -27.84 11.23
N LEU A 129 -24.90 -27.83 10.81
CA LEU A 129 -24.46 -28.02 9.42
C LEU A 129 -24.97 -29.33 8.79
N ASP A 130 -25.24 -30.35 9.60
CA ASP A 130 -25.75 -31.66 9.16
C ASP A 130 -27.29 -31.74 9.13
N GLY A 131 -27.97 -30.63 9.44
CA GLY A 131 -29.41 -30.53 9.69
C GLY A 131 -30.32 -30.37 8.48
N GLY A 132 -29.75 -30.05 7.33
CA GLY A 132 -30.48 -29.75 6.10
C GLY A 132 -30.33 -28.31 5.63
N ASP A 133 -31.17 -27.93 4.66
CA ASP A 133 -31.12 -26.68 3.89
C ASP A 133 -32.12 -25.62 4.38
N ALA A 134 -32.81 -25.88 5.50
CA ALA A 134 -33.80 -24.94 6.02
C ALA A 134 -33.16 -23.64 6.52
N ALA A 135 -33.65 -22.51 6.01
CA ALA A 135 -33.29 -21.17 6.47
C ALA A 135 -34.54 -20.28 6.54
N PRO A 136 -34.62 -19.34 7.48
CA PRO A 136 -35.70 -18.36 7.49
C PRO A 136 -35.61 -17.44 6.27
N VAL A 137 -36.72 -17.21 5.57
CA VAL A 137 -36.77 -16.37 4.35
C VAL A 137 -36.33 -14.92 4.65
N GLY A 138 -36.59 -14.44 5.87
CA GLY A 138 -36.16 -13.12 6.35
C GLY A 138 -34.67 -13.03 6.75
N GLY A 139 -33.92 -14.13 6.65
CA GLY A 139 -32.54 -14.24 7.12
C GLY A 139 -32.42 -14.47 8.63
N TRP A 140 -31.29 -15.05 9.06
CA TRP A 140 -31.04 -15.45 10.45
C TRP A 140 -31.12 -14.30 11.44
N LYS A 141 -30.58 -13.13 11.08
CA LYS A 141 -30.61 -11.93 11.94
C LYS A 141 -32.03 -11.46 12.29
N ALA A 142 -32.96 -11.50 11.33
CA ALA A 142 -34.34 -11.10 11.59
C ALA A 142 -35.05 -12.10 12.51
N PHE A 143 -34.74 -13.38 12.36
CA PHE A 143 -35.27 -14.45 13.20
C PHE A 143 -34.72 -14.37 14.63
N GLU A 144 -33.42 -14.12 14.80
CA GLU A 144 -32.80 -13.86 16.12
C GLU A 144 -33.44 -12.67 16.83
N GLN A 145 -33.66 -11.56 16.12
CA GLN A 145 -34.33 -10.38 16.68
C GLN A 145 -35.78 -10.68 17.10
N TYR A 146 -36.50 -11.49 16.31
CA TYR A 146 -37.84 -11.96 16.65
C TYR A 146 -37.81 -12.77 17.96
N LEU A 147 -36.89 -13.73 18.09
CA LEU A 147 -36.77 -14.57 19.29
C LEU A 147 -36.40 -13.75 20.53
N ASN A 148 -35.48 -12.80 20.41
CA ASN A 148 -35.12 -11.93 21.52
C ASN A 148 -36.30 -11.07 22.01
N ASN A 149 -37.25 -10.75 21.13
CA ASN A 149 -38.49 -10.05 21.52
C ASN A 149 -39.54 -10.97 22.16
N GLN A 150 -39.62 -12.24 21.75
CA GLN A 150 -40.59 -13.20 22.29
C GLN A 150 -40.15 -13.82 23.61
N VAL A 151 -38.84 -13.99 23.82
CA VAL A 151 -38.25 -14.68 24.99
C VAL A 151 -37.81 -13.67 26.08
N ARG A 152 -38.33 -12.44 26.06
CA ARG A 152 -37.95 -11.34 26.97
C ARG A 152 -38.07 -11.66 28.46
N ASP A 153 -38.98 -12.55 28.82
CA ASP A 153 -39.12 -13.05 30.19
C ASP A 153 -38.46 -14.43 30.27
N GLY A 154 -37.17 -14.45 30.62
CA GLY A 154 -36.37 -15.67 30.74
C GLY A 154 -37.13 -16.77 31.48
N GLY A 155 -37.32 -17.90 30.79
CA GLY A 155 -37.95 -19.10 31.34
C GLY A 155 -36.96 -19.93 32.15
N LYS A 156 -37.31 -21.20 32.35
CA LYS A 156 -36.30 -22.21 32.73
C LYS A 156 -35.31 -22.29 31.57
N GLY A 157 -34.10 -21.80 31.76
CA GLY A 157 -33.07 -21.88 30.72
C GLY A 157 -32.71 -23.34 30.44
N GLY A 158 -32.22 -23.58 29.23
CA GLY A 158 -31.93 -24.92 28.75
C GLY A 158 -31.60 -24.93 27.28
N GLU A 159 -30.88 -25.96 26.85
CA GLU A 159 -30.53 -26.18 25.45
C GLU A 159 -31.45 -27.26 24.87
N ILE A 160 -32.02 -27.01 23.70
CA ILE A 160 -32.83 -27.98 22.97
C ILE A 160 -32.39 -28.04 21.52
N ILE A 161 -32.31 -29.26 20.98
CA ILE A 161 -32.09 -29.49 19.56
C ILE A 161 -33.42 -29.94 18.97
N VAL A 162 -33.89 -29.23 17.96
CA VAL A 162 -35.17 -29.51 17.28
C VAL A 162 -34.92 -29.85 15.82
N ASN A 163 -35.59 -30.89 15.36
CA ASN A 163 -35.64 -31.32 13.97
C ASN A 163 -37.02 -31.00 13.41
N PHE A 164 -37.10 -30.43 12.22
CA PHE A 164 -38.36 -30.09 11.57
C PHE A 164 -38.24 -30.17 10.04
N THR A 165 -39.38 -30.29 9.38
CA THR A 165 -39.51 -30.28 7.93
C THR A 165 -40.23 -29.01 7.48
N ILE A 166 -40.03 -28.56 6.23
CA ILE A 166 -40.73 -27.38 5.71
C ILE A 166 -41.89 -27.83 4.84
N GLY A 167 -43.10 -27.40 5.21
CA GLY A 167 -44.31 -27.60 4.42
C GLY A 167 -44.30 -26.81 3.12
N LYS A 168 -45.21 -27.14 2.20
CA LYS A 168 -45.32 -26.44 0.89
C LYS A 168 -45.72 -24.97 1.01
N ASP A 169 -46.26 -24.58 2.15
CA ASP A 169 -46.60 -23.21 2.55
C ASP A 169 -45.39 -22.41 3.07
N GLY A 170 -44.24 -23.08 3.23
CA GLY A 170 -43.03 -22.50 3.79
C GLY A 170 -43.09 -22.39 5.32
N LEU A 171 -43.95 -23.15 6.00
CA LEU A 171 -43.98 -23.19 7.46
C LEU A 171 -43.32 -24.47 7.99
N PRO A 172 -42.64 -24.41 9.16
CA PRO A 172 -42.12 -25.61 9.81
C PRO A 172 -43.25 -26.56 10.23
N ASP A 173 -43.14 -27.83 9.82
CA ASP A 173 -44.03 -28.93 10.13
C ASP A 173 -43.22 -30.14 10.67
N GLN A 174 -43.88 -31.06 11.37
CA GLN A 174 -43.26 -32.22 12.02
C GLN A 174 -42.08 -31.83 12.92
N ILE A 175 -42.29 -30.86 13.82
CA ILE A 175 -41.27 -30.39 14.76
C ILE A 175 -41.12 -31.43 15.90
N HIS A 176 -39.94 -32.01 16.03
CA HIS A 176 -39.60 -32.99 17.04
C HIS A 176 -38.30 -32.61 17.74
N ALA A 177 -38.29 -32.70 19.08
CA ALA A 177 -37.08 -32.47 19.85
C ALA A 177 -36.22 -33.74 19.91
N GLU A 178 -34.90 -33.57 19.86
CA GLU A 178 -33.93 -34.64 20.01
C GLU A 178 -33.57 -34.85 21.49
N GLY A 179 -33.58 -36.11 21.94
CA GLY A 179 -33.31 -36.48 23.33
C GLY A 179 -34.54 -36.39 24.25
N THR A 180 -34.31 -36.10 25.53
CA THR A 180 -35.37 -35.95 26.56
C THR A 180 -35.36 -34.55 27.19
N PRO A 181 -35.63 -33.49 26.42
CA PRO A 181 -35.75 -32.14 26.95
C PRO A 181 -37.03 -31.98 27.80
N GLU A 182 -37.08 -30.95 28.64
CA GLU A 182 -38.28 -30.61 29.42
C GLU A 182 -39.44 -30.26 28.48
N GLN A 183 -40.63 -30.80 28.74
CA GLN A 183 -41.78 -30.64 27.85
C GLN A 183 -42.18 -29.16 27.63
N ALA A 184 -42.00 -28.31 28.64
CA ALA A 184 -42.22 -26.87 28.54
C ALA A 184 -41.28 -26.18 27.53
N LEU A 185 -40.03 -26.67 27.37
CA LEU A 185 -39.09 -26.15 26.38
C LEU A 185 -39.44 -26.61 24.96
N VAL A 186 -39.98 -27.83 24.84
CA VAL A 186 -40.45 -28.36 23.55
C VAL A 186 -41.62 -27.53 23.04
N ASP A 187 -42.63 -27.29 23.89
CA ASP A 187 -43.82 -26.51 23.52
C ASP A 187 -43.45 -25.07 23.14
N GLU A 188 -42.51 -24.47 23.88
CA GLU A 188 -41.98 -23.14 23.58
C GLU A 188 -41.23 -23.11 22.24
N ALA A 189 -40.36 -24.09 21.97
CA ALA A 189 -39.64 -24.18 20.70
C ALA A 189 -40.59 -24.36 19.50
N ILE A 190 -41.64 -25.18 19.65
CA ILE A 190 -42.68 -25.36 18.62
C ILE A 190 -43.38 -24.02 18.35
N ARG A 191 -43.81 -23.31 19.41
CA ARG A 191 -44.47 -22.01 19.29
C ARG A 191 -43.61 -20.99 18.54
N LEU A 192 -42.33 -20.89 18.92
CA LEU A 192 -41.40 -19.93 18.34
C LEU A 192 -41.09 -20.24 16.86
N LEU A 193 -40.95 -21.52 16.50
CA LEU A 193 -40.73 -21.91 15.11
C LEU A 193 -41.97 -21.67 14.24
N GLN A 194 -43.17 -21.97 14.75
CA GLN A 194 -44.42 -21.76 14.00
C GLN A 194 -44.74 -20.28 13.81
N SER A 195 -44.48 -19.43 14.81
CA SER A 195 -44.70 -17.98 14.72
C SER A 195 -43.49 -17.18 14.23
N GLY A 196 -42.38 -17.85 13.90
CA GLY A 196 -41.13 -17.28 13.42
C GLY A 196 -41.13 -16.77 11.99
N GLY A 197 -42.21 -17.01 11.24
CA GLY A 197 -42.35 -16.61 9.85
C GLY A 197 -42.08 -17.75 8.87
N LYS A 198 -41.89 -17.39 7.59
CA LYS A 198 -41.69 -18.37 6.52
C LYS A 198 -40.24 -18.81 6.43
N TRP A 199 -40.06 -20.09 6.12
CA TRP A 199 -38.81 -20.78 5.92
C TRP A 199 -38.70 -21.26 4.48
N GLN A 200 -37.47 -21.34 3.98
CA GLN A 200 -37.09 -21.91 2.70
C GLN A 200 -36.24 -23.16 2.95
N GLY A 201 -36.30 -24.14 2.07
CA GLY A 201 -35.59 -25.41 2.20
C GLY A 201 -36.53 -26.58 2.42
N THR A 202 -35.98 -27.74 2.78
CA THR A 202 -36.72 -29.00 2.88
C THR A 202 -36.79 -29.51 4.32
N LYS A 203 -35.67 -29.43 5.05
CA LYS A 203 -35.57 -29.88 6.45
C LYS A 203 -34.52 -29.08 7.20
N GLY A 204 -34.70 -28.95 8.51
CA GLY A 204 -33.82 -28.20 9.39
C GLY A 204 -33.56 -28.92 10.70
N ARG A 205 -32.35 -28.75 11.23
CA ARG A 205 -31.97 -29.09 12.61
C ARG A 205 -31.38 -27.86 13.25
N LEU A 206 -31.98 -27.45 14.36
CA LEU A 206 -31.65 -26.19 15.02
C LEU A 206 -31.34 -26.46 16.49
N LYS A 207 -30.22 -25.93 16.98
CA LYS A 207 -29.97 -25.82 18.42
C LYS A 207 -30.47 -24.46 18.88
N ILE A 208 -31.36 -24.45 19.86
CA ILE A 208 -31.89 -23.25 20.51
C ILE A 208 -31.43 -23.27 21.97
N THR A 209 -30.73 -22.23 22.38
CA THR A 209 -30.27 -22.05 23.77
C THR A 209 -31.11 -20.97 24.44
N PHE A 210 -31.92 -21.36 25.41
CA PHE A 210 -32.73 -20.45 26.22
C PHE A 210 -31.94 -19.96 27.44
N PRO A 211 -31.98 -18.64 27.73
CA PRO A 211 -31.26 -18.07 28.86
C PRO A 211 -31.89 -18.53 30.17
N LEU A 212 -31.06 -18.84 31.16
CA LEU A 212 -31.52 -19.08 32.52
C LEU A 212 -31.98 -17.76 33.12
N LYS A 213 -33.19 -17.75 33.70
CA LYS A 213 -33.59 -16.66 34.60
C LYS A 213 -32.69 -16.70 35.83
N GLU A 214 -31.60 -15.94 35.82
CA GLU A 214 -30.82 -15.71 37.04
C GLU A 214 -31.74 -15.09 38.08
N MET A 215 -31.92 -15.79 39.21
CA MET A 215 -32.51 -15.21 40.40
C MET A 215 -31.58 -14.07 40.85
N LYS A 216 -31.98 -12.82 40.56
CA LYS A 216 -31.34 -11.62 41.12
C LYS A 216 -31.11 -11.78 42.62
N ASN A 217 -29.85 -11.97 43.04
CA ASN A 217 -29.21 -11.40 44.24
C ASN A 217 -27.98 -12.22 44.65
N SER A 218 -26.77 -11.64 44.51
CA SER A 218 -25.70 -11.65 45.53
C SER A 218 -24.37 -11.10 44.97
N ALA A 219 -23.92 -9.98 45.56
CA ALA A 219 -22.53 -9.50 45.69
C ALA A 219 -21.72 -9.20 44.40
N GLN A 220 -21.55 -7.97 43.93
CA GLN A 220 -20.75 -6.87 44.50
C GLN A 220 -19.35 -7.23 45.06
N SER A 221 -18.33 -6.53 44.52
CA SER A 221 -16.93 -6.40 44.95
C SER A 221 -16.00 -7.59 44.58
N ASN A 222 -14.83 -7.42 43.96
CA ASN A 222 -13.82 -6.39 44.12
C ASN A 222 -13.07 -6.12 42.79
N ILE A 223 -12.93 -4.83 42.45
CA ILE A 223 -11.98 -4.34 41.46
C ILE A 223 -10.63 -4.18 42.17
N ILE A 224 -9.68 -5.06 41.90
CA ILE A 224 -8.28 -4.86 42.29
C ILE A 224 -7.60 -4.09 41.15
N LYS A 225 -7.45 -2.78 41.33
CA LYS A 225 -6.70 -1.91 40.41
C LYS A 225 -5.19 -2.06 40.73
N PRO A 226 -4.32 -2.41 39.77
CA PRO A 226 -2.89 -2.50 40.04
C PRO A 226 -2.27 -1.10 40.25
N PRO A 227 -1.29 -0.94 41.16
CA PRO A 227 -0.65 0.34 41.40
C PRO A 227 0.23 0.73 40.20
N HIS A 228 -0.13 1.84 39.56
CA HIS A 228 0.61 2.44 38.45
C HIS A 228 1.92 3.05 38.98
N CYS A 229 3.04 2.71 38.36
CA CYS A 229 4.37 3.15 38.75
C CYS A 229 4.54 4.68 38.68
N PHE A 230 5.18 5.22 39.72
CA PHE A 230 5.66 6.60 39.87
C PHE A 230 6.71 6.95 38.79
N GLY A 231 6.55 8.10 38.15
CA GLY A 231 7.46 8.65 37.15
C GLY A 231 7.61 10.17 37.27
N ILE A 232 8.30 10.58 38.35
CA ILE A 232 9.14 11.76 38.55
C ILE A 232 8.84 13.04 37.73
N GLU A 233 8.31 14.05 38.43
CA GLU A 233 8.32 15.47 38.06
C GLU A 233 9.74 16.00 37.83
N LYS A 234 9.95 16.76 36.75
CA LYS A 234 11.12 17.65 36.61
C LYS A 234 10.67 19.06 36.28
N LYS A 235 10.81 19.90 37.31
CA LYS A 235 11.11 21.35 37.39
C LYS A 235 10.19 22.35 36.68
#